data_AF-D0WBX5-F1
#
_entry.id   AF-D0WBX5-F1
#
_cell.length_a   1.000
_cell.length_b   1.000
_cell.length_c   1.000
_cell.angle_alpha   90.00
_cell.angle_beta   90.00
_cell.angle_gamma   90.00
#
_symmetry.space_group_name_H-M   'P 1'
#
loop_
_entity.id
_entity.type
_entity.pdbx_description
1 polymer ?
#
loop_
_entity_poly.entity_id
_entity_poly.type
_entity_poly.pdbx_seq_one_letter_code
_entity_poly.pdbx_strand_id
1 'polypeptide(L)'
;MQHAAAHITEEQFPKFWQTADGKFKLSYRFEPHHPLDGVTMTVPLTVLNRLHAPSLEWLVPGMLREKIQLLIKALPKQIRRICVPVPDFITKFLESNPDRQAAIIPQLAHFIAKSAGDMRILEQIDQDAWAAQELPEHCYLNLRIVDDGGQELAGGRKLHELQQQLGQAAAVTFRDNTQEFERDNVTAWDIGTLPESIKFARGKQQLTGYLGLQKEKDGRIALRLFDTTEAAEQAHRQGVIELMKLQLKEQVKDLNKGIQGFTQAAMLLKHINADTLRDDLTQAVCDRAFIGEDELPRNEKAFKEQIKRARSRLPAVKEALSRYLQETAAAYAELNGKLGKHPLTHLMRQRLQTLLAAGFATRTPWAQWPRLPIYLKAMTLRLEKYSSNPARDAAREADIRELEQMWQEKQTA
;
A
#
# COMPACT_ATOMS: atom_id res chain seq x y z
N MET A 1 47.22 -20.40 18.12
CA MET A 1 46.29 -19.74 17.17
C MET A 1 44.95 -20.49 17.02
N GLN A 2 44.45 -21.21 18.03
CA GLN A 2 43.15 -21.91 17.99
C GLN A 2 42.06 -21.30 18.90
N HIS A 3 42.36 -20.20 19.61
CA HIS A 3 41.42 -19.56 20.55
C HIS A 3 40.66 -18.35 20.00
N ALA A 4 40.90 -17.96 18.74
CA ALA A 4 40.19 -16.82 18.10
C ALA A 4 38.99 -17.23 17.24
N ALA A 5 38.82 -18.52 16.91
CA ALA A 5 37.71 -18.99 16.08
C ALA A 5 36.40 -19.27 16.87
N ALA A 6 36.49 -19.44 18.19
CA ALA A 6 35.32 -19.74 19.03
C ALA A 6 34.47 -18.49 19.39
N HIS A 7 35.02 -17.28 19.16
CA HIS A 7 34.32 -16.01 19.35
C HIS A 7 33.69 -15.45 18.07
N ILE A 8 33.64 -16.21 16.98
CA ILE A 8 32.67 -15.98 15.89
C ILE A 8 31.31 -16.43 16.48
N THR A 9 30.80 -15.60 17.38
CA THR A 9 29.86 -15.94 18.44
C THR A 9 28.42 -16.04 17.93
N GLU A 10 27.58 -16.74 18.70
CA GLU A 10 26.12 -16.78 18.56
C GLU A 10 25.47 -15.38 18.43
N GLU A 11 26.17 -14.31 18.81
CA GLU A 11 25.78 -12.91 18.60
C GLU A 11 25.86 -12.46 17.12
N GLN A 12 26.88 -12.89 16.37
CA GLN A 12 27.02 -12.56 14.95
C GLN A 12 26.06 -13.36 14.07
N PHE A 13 25.81 -14.61 14.44
CA PHE A 13 24.94 -15.56 13.74
C PHE A 13 23.93 -16.20 14.71
N PRO A 14 22.90 -15.44 15.14
CA PRO A 14 21.93 -15.91 16.12
C PRO A 14 21.08 -17.07 15.61
N LYS A 15 20.72 -18.00 16.48
CA LYS A 15 19.81 -19.11 16.12
C LYS A 15 18.37 -18.65 15.84
N PHE A 16 17.99 -17.48 16.34
CA PHE A 16 16.64 -16.97 16.24
C PHE A 16 16.60 -15.49 15.89
N TRP A 17 15.63 -15.13 15.06
CA TRP A 17 15.19 -13.76 14.83
C TRP A 17 14.07 -13.43 15.80
N GLN A 18 14.18 -12.31 16.52
CA GLN A 18 13.18 -11.89 17.52
C GLN A 18 12.31 -10.77 16.95
N THR A 19 10.99 -10.94 17.01
CA THR A 19 10.00 -9.88 16.76
C THR A 19 9.01 -9.77 17.92
N ALA A 20 8.06 -8.85 17.80
CA ALA A 20 6.92 -8.76 18.72
C ALA A 20 6.03 -10.04 18.69
N ASP A 21 6.06 -10.80 17.58
CA ASP A 21 5.23 -11.99 17.36
C ASP A 21 5.93 -13.30 17.73
N GLY A 22 7.20 -13.23 18.16
CA GLY A 22 7.93 -14.36 18.71
C GLY A 22 9.35 -14.53 18.17
N LYS A 23 9.85 -15.77 18.30
CA LYS A 23 11.19 -16.19 17.87
C LYS A 23 11.09 -17.06 16.63
N PHE A 24 11.73 -16.65 15.54
CA PHE A 24 11.78 -17.38 14.28
C PHE A 24 13.14 -18.03 14.08
N LYS A 25 13.17 -19.31 13.73
CA LYS A 25 14.44 -20.04 13.57
C LYS A 25 15.22 -19.51 12.38
N LEU A 26 16.51 -19.25 12.59
CA LEU A 26 17.47 -18.93 11.54
C LEU A 26 18.30 -20.16 11.18
N SER A 27 18.57 -20.35 9.89
CA SER A 27 19.48 -21.35 9.36
C SER A 27 20.46 -20.67 8.41
N TYR A 28 21.71 -21.12 8.41
CA TYR A 28 22.79 -20.48 7.66
C TYR A 28 23.39 -21.47 6.67
N ARG A 29 23.71 -20.98 5.48
CA ARG A 29 24.48 -21.69 4.47
C ARG A 29 25.43 -20.70 3.83
N PHE A 30 26.71 -21.01 3.77
CA PHE A 30 27.72 -20.15 3.15
C PHE A 30 28.30 -20.88 1.95
N GLU A 31 27.56 -20.86 0.86
CA GLU A 31 27.87 -21.56 -0.37
C GLU A 31 27.46 -20.69 -1.56
N PRO A 32 28.39 -19.90 -2.11
CA PRO A 32 28.11 -18.98 -3.21
C PRO A 32 27.37 -19.68 -4.35
N HIS A 33 26.36 -18.99 -4.90
CA HIS A 33 25.47 -19.47 -5.96
C HIS A 33 24.48 -20.59 -5.57
N HIS A 34 24.50 -21.07 -4.32
CA HIS A 34 23.43 -21.93 -3.83
C HIS A 34 22.15 -21.10 -3.57
N PRO A 35 20.94 -21.55 -3.94
CA PRO A 35 19.71 -20.75 -3.74
C PRO A 35 19.45 -20.32 -2.29
N LEU A 36 19.90 -21.15 -1.34
CA LEU A 36 19.81 -20.92 0.11
C LEU A 36 21.03 -20.20 0.72
N ASP A 37 21.96 -19.69 -0.09
CA ASP A 37 23.14 -18.99 0.41
C ASP A 37 22.79 -17.79 1.31
N GLY A 38 23.60 -17.56 2.35
CA GLY A 38 23.34 -16.62 3.41
C GLY A 38 22.43 -17.16 4.52
N VAL A 39 21.46 -16.35 4.92
CA VAL A 39 20.58 -16.62 6.07
C VAL A 39 19.14 -16.88 5.63
N THR A 40 18.55 -17.96 6.15
CA THR A 40 17.15 -18.33 5.96
C THR A 40 16.39 -18.24 7.28
N MET A 41 15.29 -17.49 7.30
CA MET A 41 14.35 -17.38 8.43
C MET A 41 13.12 -18.26 8.17
N THR A 42 12.83 -19.17 9.10
CA THR A 42 11.60 -19.99 9.06
C THR A 42 10.45 -19.26 9.76
N VAL A 43 9.38 -18.99 9.01
CA VAL A 43 8.27 -18.11 9.40
C VAL A 43 6.95 -18.88 9.32
N PRO A 44 6.18 -19.00 10.41
CA PRO A 44 4.82 -19.53 10.37
C PRO A 44 3.91 -18.69 9.47
N LEU A 45 3.02 -19.34 8.73
CA LEU A 45 2.10 -18.67 7.80
C LEU A 45 1.29 -17.55 8.48
N THR A 46 0.89 -17.73 9.75
CA THR A 46 0.08 -16.79 10.54
C THR A 46 0.72 -15.41 10.78
N VAL A 47 2.04 -15.28 10.64
CA VAL A 47 2.75 -14.01 10.88
C VAL A 47 3.26 -13.37 9.58
N LEU A 48 3.03 -14.01 8.43
CA LEU A 48 3.57 -13.56 7.13
C LEU A 48 3.19 -12.10 6.80
N ASN A 49 1.91 -11.75 6.96
CA ASN A 49 1.42 -10.41 6.64
C ASN A 49 1.90 -9.34 7.62
N ARG A 50 2.46 -9.74 8.76
CA ARG A 50 2.96 -8.87 9.82
C ARG A 50 4.45 -8.55 9.67
N LEU A 51 5.15 -9.28 8.79
CA LEU A 51 6.54 -8.97 8.49
C LEU A 51 6.64 -7.64 7.76
N HIS A 52 7.63 -6.84 8.14
CA HIS A 52 7.87 -5.52 7.57
C HIS A 52 9.17 -5.54 6.78
N ALA A 53 9.12 -5.31 5.46
CA ALA A 53 10.28 -5.45 4.57
C ALA A 53 11.52 -4.65 5.03
N PRO A 54 11.41 -3.37 5.44
CA PRO A 54 12.55 -2.59 5.95
C PRO A 54 13.30 -3.26 7.10
N SER A 55 12.61 -3.96 8.00
CA SER A 55 13.27 -4.63 9.14
C SER A 55 14.13 -5.82 8.71
N LEU A 56 13.76 -6.48 7.60
CA LEU A 56 14.49 -7.62 7.05
C LEU A 56 15.76 -7.19 6.31
N GLU A 57 15.86 -5.92 5.89
CA GLU A 57 17.04 -5.39 5.21
C GLU A 57 18.30 -5.47 6.08
N TRP A 58 18.13 -5.39 7.40
CA TRP A 58 19.22 -5.32 8.37
C TRP A 58 19.97 -6.63 8.56
N LEU A 59 19.46 -7.75 8.02
CA LEU A 59 20.06 -9.09 8.15
C LEU A 59 20.47 -9.40 9.60
N VAL A 60 21.37 -10.36 9.76
CA VAL A 60 22.03 -10.65 11.04
C VAL A 60 23.33 -9.86 11.17
N PRO A 61 23.83 -9.62 12.40
CA PRO A 61 25.01 -8.76 12.61
C PRO A 61 26.25 -9.19 11.80
N GLY A 62 26.48 -10.50 11.66
CA GLY A 62 27.61 -11.06 10.91
C GLY A 62 27.58 -10.80 9.40
N MET A 63 26.43 -10.45 8.83
CA MET A 63 26.26 -10.22 7.38
C MET A 63 25.99 -8.74 7.04
N LEU A 64 25.58 -7.95 8.02
CA LEU A 64 25.16 -6.56 7.81
C LEU A 64 26.29 -5.66 7.29
N ARG A 65 27.52 -5.84 7.78
CA ARG A 65 28.66 -4.98 7.38
C ARG A 65 28.99 -5.10 5.90
N GLU A 66 28.95 -6.32 5.36
CA GLU A 66 29.16 -6.57 3.94
C GLU A 66 28.07 -5.90 3.09
N LYS A 67 26.80 -6.05 3.49
CA LYS A 67 25.68 -5.41 2.81
C LYS A 67 25.86 -3.89 2.73
N ILE A 68 26.19 -3.23 3.85
CA ILE A 68 26.40 -1.78 3.87
C ILE A 68 27.60 -1.38 3.00
N GLN A 69 28.67 -2.18 3.03
CA GLN A 69 29.82 -1.94 2.14
C GLN A 69 29.45 -2.01 0.66
N LEU A 70 28.61 -2.97 0.26
CA LEU A 70 28.15 -3.10 -1.11
C LEU A 70 27.19 -1.96 -1.50
N LEU A 71 26.32 -1.53 -0.59
CA LEU A 71 25.51 -0.31 -0.78
C LEU A 71 26.39 0.91 -1.00
N ILE A 72 27.43 1.13 -0.17
CA ILE A 72 28.38 2.23 -0.35
C ILE A 72 29.13 2.12 -1.69
N LYS A 73 29.44 0.90 -2.14
CA LYS A 73 30.11 0.67 -3.43
C LYS A 73 29.24 1.09 -4.62
N ALA A 74 27.92 0.91 -4.51
CA ALA A 74 26.92 1.24 -5.51
C ALA A 74 26.68 2.76 -5.66
N LEU A 75 27.14 3.58 -4.70
CA LEU A 75 27.04 5.05 -4.78
C LEU A 75 27.91 5.65 -5.90
N PRO A 76 27.51 6.82 -6.44
CA PRO A 76 28.35 7.61 -7.32
C PRO A 76 29.73 7.89 -6.70
N LYS A 77 30.79 7.91 -7.53
CA LYS A 77 32.19 8.06 -7.10
C LYS A 77 32.41 9.28 -6.20
N GLN A 78 31.72 10.39 -6.47
CA GLN A 78 31.82 11.62 -5.68
C GLN A 78 31.32 11.42 -4.24
N ILE A 79 30.17 10.76 -4.06
CA ILE A 79 29.58 10.49 -2.75
C ILE A 79 30.38 9.41 -2.01
N ARG A 80 30.78 8.35 -2.72
CA ARG A 80 31.55 7.23 -2.12
C ARG A 80 32.86 7.67 -1.46
N ARG A 81 33.50 8.75 -1.95
CA ARG A 81 34.74 9.31 -1.36
C ARG A 81 34.55 9.82 0.06
N ILE A 82 33.36 10.31 0.40
CA ILE A 82 33.00 10.78 1.76
C ILE A 82 33.05 9.61 2.76
N CYS A 83 32.73 8.41 2.29
CA CYS A 83 32.67 7.22 3.13
C CYS A 83 34.05 6.59 3.39
N VAL A 84 35.17 7.17 2.92
CA VAL A 84 36.51 6.57 3.04
C VAL A 84 37.19 7.05 4.33
N PRO A 85 37.78 6.15 5.16
CA PRO A 85 37.85 4.68 5.02
C PRO A 85 36.51 3.98 5.25
N VAL A 86 36.11 3.12 4.30
CA VAL A 86 34.78 2.46 4.30
C VAL A 86 34.53 1.63 5.56
N PRO A 87 35.48 0.81 6.06
CA PRO A 87 35.26 0.04 7.29
C PRO A 87 34.95 0.92 8.51
N ASP A 88 35.67 2.03 8.65
CA ASP A 88 35.51 2.98 9.78
C ASP A 88 34.19 3.73 9.67
N PHE A 89 33.81 4.13 8.45
CA PHE A 89 32.55 4.79 8.20
C PHE A 89 31.35 3.89 8.56
N ILE A 90 31.40 2.61 8.17
CA ILE A 90 30.37 1.62 8.53
C ILE A 90 30.31 1.44 10.05
N THR A 91 31.46 1.37 10.75
CA THR A 91 31.48 1.32 12.21
C THR A 91 30.72 2.50 12.82
N LYS A 92 31.06 3.73 12.41
CA LYS A 92 30.42 4.94 12.93
C LYS A 92 28.93 5.00 12.62
N PHE A 93 28.51 4.55 11.43
CA PHE A 93 27.09 4.47 11.08
C PHE A 93 26.35 3.49 12.01
N LEU A 94 26.87 2.29 12.22
CA LEU A 94 26.25 1.30 13.10
C LEU A 94 26.25 1.74 14.59
N GLU A 95 27.30 2.43 15.04
CA GLU A 95 27.40 3.01 16.39
C GLU A 95 26.45 4.19 16.61
N SER A 96 26.00 4.85 15.53
CA SER A 96 24.95 5.88 15.61
C SER A 96 23.56 5.32 15.94
N ASN A 97 23.47 3.99 16.09
CA ASN A 97 22.29 3.22 16.46
C ASN A 97 21.08 3.52 15.55
N PRO A 98 21.20 3.24 14.23
CA PRO A 98 20.14 3.49 13.28
C PRO A 98 18.88 2.68 13.62
N ASP A 99 17.73 3.21 13.22
CA ASP A 99 16.44 2.55 13.41
C ASP A 99 16.36 1.30 12.53
N ARG A 100 16.41 0.12 13.18
CA ARG A 100 16.35 -1.19 12.50
C ARG A 100 14.95 -1.56 12.01
N GLN A 101 13.93 -0.73 12.28
CA GLN A 101 12.59 -0.91 11.72
C GLN A 101 12.38 -0.10 10.43
N ALA A 102 13.29 0.83 10.11
CA ALA A 102 13.25 1.64 8.89
C ALA A 102 14.31 1.17 7.88
N ALA A 103 14.16 1.59 6.61
CA ALA A 103 15.05 1.18 5.53
C ALA A 103 16.47 1.71 5.74
N ILE A 104 17.48 0.97 5.25
CA ILE A 104 18.89 1.33 5.45
C ILE A 104 19.26 2.58 4.65
N ILE A 105 18.84 2.65 3.39
CA ILE A 105 19.28 3.68 2.42
C ILE A 105 19.00 5.12 2.89
N PRO A 106 17.78 5.48 3.31
CA PRO A 106 17.51 6.86 3.75
C PRO A 106 18.36 7.27 4.95
N GLN A 107 18.55 6.36 5.90
CA GLN A 107 19.34 6.60 7.10
C GLN A 107 20.83 6.72 6.78
N LEU A 108 21.34 5.88 5.88
CA LEU A 108 22.72 5.92 5.42
C LEU A 108 22.99 7.18 4.58
N ALA A 109 22.07 7.59 3.71
CA ALA A 109 22.15 8.83 2.94
C ALA A 109 22.23 10.05 3.88
N HIS A 110 21.35 10.11 4.89
CA HIS A 110 21.37 11.15 5.90
C HIS A 110 22.70 11.16 6.67
N PHE A 111 23.21 9.97 7.05
CA PHE A 111 24.47 9.85 7.76
C PHE A 111 25.69 10.29 6.92
N ILE A 112 25.68 10.01 5.61
CA ILE A 112 26.70 10.49 4.67
C ILE A 112 26.69 12.02 4.59
N ALA A 113 25.51 12.64 4.40
CA ALA A 113 25.38 14.09 4.32
C ALA A 113 25.82 14.77 5.62
N LYS A 114 25.45 14.20 6.78
CA LYS A 114 25.90 14.65 8.09
C LYS A 114 27.42 14.57 8.26
N SER A 115 28.02 13.45 7.85
CA SER A 115 29.47 13.23 7.97
C SER A 115 30.29 14.16 7.07
N ALA A 116 29.72 14.57 5.93
CA ALA A 116 30.32 15.57 5.05
C ALA A 116 30.16 17.02 5.56
N GLY A 117 29.27 17.25 6.53
CA GLY A 117 28.93 18.59 7.01
C GLY A 117 28.08 19.42 6.06
N ASP A 118 27.48 18.80 5.03
CA ASP A 118 26.66 19.49 4.02
C ASP A 118 25.40 18.68 3.69
N MET A 119 24.25 19.15 4.20
CA MET A 119 22.96 18.48 4.00
C MET A 119 22.46 18.55 2.56
N ARG A 120 22.98 19.46 1.72
CA ARG A 120 22.63 19.53 0.28
C ARG A 120 23.09 18.29 -0.48
N ILE A 121 24.00 17.49 0.09
CA ILE A 121 24.37 16.19 -0.47
C ILE A 121 23.18 15.24 -0.52
N LEU A 122 22.22 15.34 0.42
CA LEU A 122 21.05 14.46 0.43
C LEU A 122 20.21 14.61 -0.86
N GLU A 123 20.12 15.84 -1.38
CA GLU A 123 19.41 16.15 -2.65
C GLU A 123 20.18 15.65 -3.88
N GLN A 124 21.49 15.38 -3.75
CA GLN A 124 22.33 14.84 -4.83
C GLN A 124 22.31 13.30 -4.87
N ILE A 125 21.81 12.66 -3.81
CA ILE A 125 21.69 11.20 -3.75
C ILE A 125 20.30 10.82 -4.29
N ASP A 126 20.28 10.28 -5.49
CA ASP A 126 19.10 9.59 -6.02
C ASP A 126 18.93 8.26 -5.26
N GLN A 127 18.05 8.27 -4.25
CA GLN A 127 17.80 7.13 -3.38
C GLN A 127 17.04 6.00 -4.09
N ASP A 128 16.15 6.35 -5.03
CA ASP A 128 15.38 5.37 -5.80
C ASP A 128 16.34 4.61 -6.73
N ALA A 129 17.21 5.32 -7.46
CA ALA A 129 18.24 4.68 -8.30
C ALA A 129 19.26 3.87 -7.50
N TRP A 130 19.58 4.30 -6.28
CA TRP A 130 20.48 3.55 -5.38
C TRP A 130 19.83 2.26 -4.87
N ALA A 131 18.55 2.30 -4.51
CA ALA A 131 17.79 1.14 -4.07
C ALA A 131 17.57 0.11 -5.20
N ALA A 132 17.49 0.56 -6.45
CA ALA A 132 17.37 -0.30 -7.62
C ALA A 132 18.65 -1.09 -7.97
N GLN A 133 19.78 -0.82 -7.31
CA GLN A 133 21.01 -1.58 -7.53
C GLN A 133 20.92 -2.96 -6.86
N GLU A 134 20.91 -4.02 -7.67
CA GLU A 134 20.88 -5.39 -7.17
C GLU A 134 22.18 -5.74 -6.43
N LEU A 135 22.03 -6.28 -5.22
CA LEU A 135 23.10 -6.85 -4.43
C LEU A 135 23.18 -8.37 -4.68
N PRO A 136 24.28 -9.03 -4.30
CA PRO A 136 24.33 -10.49 -4.25
C PRO A 136 23.20 -11.08 -3.41
N GLU A 137 22.71 -12.27 -3.77
CA GLU A 137 21.53 -12.88 -3.14
C GLU A 137 21.64 -13.03 -1.62
N HIS A 138 22.83 -13.35 -1.10
CA HIS A 138 23.07 -13.50 0.34
C HIS A 138 22.91 -12.18 1.13
N CYS A 139 22.85 -11.03 0.46
CA CYS A 139 22.55 -9.73 1.07
C CYS A 139 21.04 -9.50 1.32
N TYR A 140 20.20 -10.46 0.98
CA TYR A 140 18.76 -10.45 1.26
C TYR A 140 18.41 -11.64 2.15
N LEU A 141 17.55 -11.42 3.15
CA LEU A 141 17.08 -12.49 4.03
C LEU A 141 16.22 -13.45 3.21
N ASN A 142 16.55 -14.74 3.23
CA ASN A 142 15.70 -15.75 2.62
C ASN A 142 14.58 -16.13 3.61
N LEU A 143 13.35 -16.20 3.14
CA LEU A 143 12.17 -16.54 3.93
C LEU A 143 11.69 -17.93 3.56
N ARG A 144 11.41 -18.75 4.57
CA ARG A 144 10.80 -20.08 4.43
C ARG A 144 9.47 -20.08 5.17
N ILE A 145 8.36 -20.04 4.43
CA ILE A 145 7.01 -19.98 5.00
C ILE A 145 6.51 -21.40 5.26
N VAL A 146 6.06 -21.66 6.48
CA VAL A 146 5.60 -22.99 6.91
C VAL A 146 4.19 -22.98 7.46
N ASP A 147 3.49 -24.10 7.34
CA ASP A 147 2.21 -24.33 8.02
C ASP A 147 2.39 -24.72 9.49
N ASP A 148 1.28 -25.01 10.18
CA ASP A 148 1.27 -25.45 11.59
C ASP A 148 1.96 -26.82 11.79
N GLY A 149 2.11 -27.62 10.73
CA GLY A 149 2.85 -28.90 10.71
C GLY A 149 4.35 -28.76 10.43
N GLY A 150 4.83 -27.55 10.08
CA GLY A 150 6.21 -27.28 9.71
C GLY A 150 6.56 -27.63 8.25
N GLN A 151 5.56 -27.99 7.45
CA GLN A 151 5.72 -28.19 6.01
C GLN A 151 5.93 -26.84 5.32
N GLU A 152 6.86 -26.79 4.38
CA GLU A 152 7.12 -25.60 3.59
C GLU A 152 6.02 -25.37 2.55
N LEU A 153 5.45 -24.17 2.57
CA LEU A 153 4.41 -23.73 1.64
C LEU A 153 5.01 -22.94 0.47
N ALA A 154 5.96 -22.05 0.78
CA ALA A 154 6.73 -21.29 -0.20
C ALA A 154 8.02 -20.75 0.45
N GLY A 155 8.97 -20.35 -0.38
CA GLY A 155 10.18 -19.66 0.08
C GLY A 155 10.73 -18.69 -0.97
N GLY A 156 11.48 -17.70 -0.52
CA GLY A 156 12.06 -16.68 -1.38
C GLY A 156 12.61 -15.48 -0.60
N ARG A 157 13.25 -14.54 -1.32
CA ARG A 157 13.89 -13.35 -0.73
C ARG A 157 13.04 -12.08 -0.83
N LYS A 158 11.93 -12.15 -1.56
CA LYS A 158 11.02 -11.02 -1.79
C LYS A 158 9.75 -11.21 -0.97
N LEU A 159 9.65 -10.45 0.12
CA LEU A 159 8.51 -10.53 1.03
C LEU A 159 7.18 -10.23 0.34
N HIS A 160 7.13 -9.21 -0.53
CA HIS A 160 5.90 -8.80 -1.23
C HIS A 160 5.36 -9.94 -2.12
N GLU A 161 6.23 -10.67 -2.85
CA GLU A 161 5.81 -11.81 -3.67
C GLU A 161 5.20 -12.93 -2.80
N LEU A 162 5.81 -13.22 -1.64
CA LEU A 162 5.28 -14.21 -0.70
C LEU A 162 3.95 -13.76 -0.09
N GLN A 163 3.80 -12.48 0.27
CA GLN A 163 2.55 -11.91 0.77
C GLN A 163 1.45 -11.90 -0.31
N GLN A 164 1.79 -11.63 -1.57
CA GLN A 164 0.83 -11.75 -2.67
C GLN A 164 0.38 -13.20 -2.88
N GLN A 165 1.31 -14.17 -2.81
CA GLN A 165 1.01 -15.58 -3.02
C GLN A 165 0.22 -16.21 -1.86
N LEU A 166 0.61 -15.93 -0.61
CA LEU A 166 0.14 -16.64 0.58
C LEU A 166 -0.66 -15.75 1.55
N GLY A 167 -0.75 -14.43 1.33
CA GLY A 167 -1.30 -13.50 2.30
C GLY A 167 -2.78 -13.73 2.62
N GLN A 168 -3.59 -14.16 1.64
CA GLN A 168 -4.98 -14.54 1.91
C GLN A 168 -5.06 -15.79 2.78
N ALA A 169 -4.25 -16.81 2.50
CA ALA A 169 -4.18 -18.02 3.31
C ALA A 169 -3.68 -17.69 4.73
N ALA A 170 -2.71 -16.78 4.86
CA ALA A 170 -2.23 -16.27 6.15
C ALA A 170 -3.33 -15.60 6.97
N ALA A 171 -4.12 -14.71 6.36
CA ALA A 171 -5.22 -14.03 7.04
C ALA A 171 -6.35 -14.99 7.48
N VAL A 172 -6.67 -15.98 6.64
CA VAL A 172 -7.64 -17.03 7.00
C VAL A 172 -7.10 -17.87 8.15
N THR A 173 -5.86 -18.36 8.01
CA THR A 173 -5.22 -19.18 9.03
C THR A 173 -5.18 -18.40 10.33
N PHE A 174 -4.71 -17.15 10.35
CA PHE A 174 -4.63 -16.30 11.56
C PHE A 174 -5.92 -16.28 12.41
N ARG A 175 -7.09 -16.33 11.77
CA ARG A 175 -8.41 -16.31 12.41
C ARG A 175 -8.87 -17.65 12.98
N ASP A 176 -8.13 -18.74 12.76
CA ASP A 176 -8.46 -20.02 13.39
C ASP A 176 -8.44 -19.87 14.93
N ASN A 177 -9.49 -20.34 15.58
CA ASN A 177 -9.71 -20.27 17.03
C ASN A 177 -9.90 -18.86 17.61
N THR A 178 -10.25 -17.86 16.80
CA THR A 178 -10.53 -16.49 17.27
C THR A 178 -12.02 -16.16 17.38
N GLN A 179 -12.91 -17.16 17.35
CA GLN A 179 -14.37 -16.95 17.30
C GLN A 179 -14.91 -16.20 18.51
N GLU A 180 -14.24 -16.24 19.67
CA GLU A 180 -14.64 -15.49 20.86
C GLU A 180 -14.58 -13.96 20.69
N PHE A 181 -13.78 -13.48 19.73
CA PHE A 181 -13.64 -12.04 19.42
C PHE A 181 -14.48 -11.61 18.21
N GLU A 182 -15.11 -12.56 17.52
CA GLU A 182 -15.82 -12.32 16.27
C GLU A 182 -17.34 -12.35 16.47
N ARG A 183 -18.06 -11.70 15.56
CA ARG A 183 -19.53 -11.72 15.58
C ARG A 183 -20.13 -11.59 14.20
N ASP A 184 -21.04 -12.49 13.88
CA ASP A 184 -21.77 -12.44 12.61
C ASP A 184 -22.97 -11.47 12.67
N ASN A 185 -23.45 -11.08 11.49
CA ASN A 185 -24.72 -10.40 11.29
C ASN A 185 -24.93 -9.15 12.15
N VAL A 186 -23.92 -8.28 12.21
CA VAL A 186 -23.97 -6.97 12.86
C VAL A 186 -24.89 -6.05 12.07
N THR A 187 -26.04 -5.68 12.65
CA THR A 187 -27.03 -4.78 11.99
C THR A 187 -27.20 -3.44 12.72
N ALA A 188 -26.68 -3.33 13.93
CA ALA A 188 -26.60 -2.09 14.72
C ALA A 188 -25.26 -2.04 15.46
N TRP A 189 -24.95 -0.92 16.12
CA TRP A 189 -23.76 -0.82 16.96
C TRP A 189 -24.04 -1.37 18.37
N ASP A 190 -23.96 -2.69 18.51
CA ASP A 190 -24.14 -3.44 19.77
C ASP A 190 -22.93 -4.35 20.07
N ILE A 191 -21.78 -4.04 19.45
CA ILE A 191 -20.46 -4.69 19.64
C ILE A 191 -19.62 -4.07 20.76
N GLY A 192 -20.19 -3.14 21.54
CA GLY A 192 -19.47 -2.41 22.59
C GLY A 192 -18.40 -1.48 22.05
N THR A 193 -17.29 -1.36 22.78
CA THR A 193 -16.11 -0.57 22.40
C THR A 193 -15.05 -1.49 21.83
N LEU A 194 -14.62 -1.23 20.60
CA LEU A 194 -13.60 -2.00 19.92
C LEU A 194 -12.21 -1.54 20.42
N PRO A 195 -11.42 -2.40 21.08
CA PRO A 195 -10.05 -2.07 21.45
C PRO A 195 -9.18 -1.78 20.21
N GLU A 196 -8.06 -1.11 20.43
CA GLU A 196 -7.06 -0.86 19.37
C GLU A 196 -6.40 -2.17 18.91
N SER A 197 -6.15 -3.11 19.84
CA SER A 197 -5.63 -4.43 19.52
C SER A 197 -6.04 -5.47 20.57
N ILE A 198 -5.99 -6.74 20.18
CA ILE A 198 -6.25 -7.91 21.03
C ILE A 198 -5.02 -8.79 21.01
N LYS A 199 -4.49 -9.14 22.18
CA LYS A 199 -3.43 -10.14 22.31
C LYS A 199 -4.04 -11.48 22.64
N PHE A 200 -3.68 -12.51 21.88
CA PHE A 200 -4.18 -13.86 22.08
C PHE A 200 -3.10 -14.90 21.80
N ALA A 201 -3.23 -16.08 22.40
CA ALA A 201 -2.29 -17.16 22.22
C ALA A 201 -2.76 -18.11 21.11
N ARG A 202 -1.86 -18.48 20.20
CA ARG A 202 -2.05 -19.59 19.26
C ARG A 202 -0.89 -20.58 19.42
N GLY A 203 -1.18 -21.74 19.98
CA GLY A 203 -0.14 -22.71 20.31
C GLY A 203 0.92 -22.11 21.24
N LYS A 204 2.16 -21.99 20.77
CA LYS A 204 3.28 -21.39 21.51
C LYS A 204 3.55 -19.91 21.16
N GLN A 205 2.75 -19.32 20.27
CA GLN A 205 2.91 -17.93 19.83
C GLN A 205 1.92 -17.01 20.54
N GLN A 206 2.37 -15.80 20.84
CA GLN A 206 1.53 -14.69 21.26
C GLN A 206 1.33 -13.80 20.05
N LEU A 207 0.09 -13.70 19.58
CA LEU A 207 -0.29 -12.91 18.41
C LEU A 207 -1.06 -11.67 18.84
N THR A 208 -0.96 -10.62 18.04
CA THR A 208 -1.75 -9.39 18.23
C THR A 208 -2.67 -9.22 17.02
N GLY A 209 -3.98 -9.20 17.24
CA GLY A 209 -4.98 -8.97 16.19
C GLY A 209 -5.69 -7.64 16.34
N TYR A 210 -6.32 -7.20 15.25
CA TYR A 210 -7.00 -5.91 15.16
C TYR A 210 -8.46 -6.14 14.76
N LEU A 211 -9.40 -5.59 15.53
CA LEU A 211 -10.82 -5.74 15.23
C LEU A 211 -11.27 -4.74 14.18
N GLY A 212 -12.08 -5.22 13.24
CA GLY A 212 -12.74 -4.42 12.21
C GLY A 212 -14.09 -4.98 11.82
N LEU A 213 -14.99 -4.10 11.38
CA LEU A 213 -16.25 -4.51 10.76
C LEU A 213 -15.98 -4.87 9.30
N GLN A 214 -16.35 -6.06 8.85
CA GLN A 214 -16.18 -6.51 7.48
C GLN A 214 -17.53 -6.65 6.79
N LYS A 215 -17.63 -6.18 5.55
CA LYS A 215 -18.72 -6.56 4.65
C LYS A 215 -18.42 -7.92 4.04
N GLU A 216 -19.24 -8.92 4.36
CA GLU A 216 -19.15 -10.28 3.83
C GLU A 216 -19.65 -10.35 2.38
N LYS A 217 -19.30 -11.44 1.68
CA LYS A 217 -19.69 -11.65 0.27
C LYS A 217 -21.21 -11.69 0.06
N ASP A 218 -21.96 -12.11 1.06
CA ASP A 218 -23.43 -12.16 1.04
C ASP A 218 -24.07 -10.81 1.43
N GLY A 219 -23.25 -9.77 1.69
CA GLY A 219 -23.69 -8.43 2.05
C GLY A 219 -23.95 -8.23 3.54
N ARG A 220 -23.85 -9.27 4.38
CA ARG A 220 -23.92 -9.11 5.84
C ARG A 220 -22.67 -8.42 6.35
N ILE A 221 -22.80 -7.78 7.51
CA ILE A 221 -21.66 -7.15 8.20
C ILE A 221 -21.29 -8.06 9.36
N ALA A 222 -19.99 -8.28 9.55
CA ALA A 222 -19.48 -9.08 10.65
C ALA A 222 -18.34 -8.35 11.35
N LEU A 223 -18.18 -8.57 12.65
CA LEU A 223 -16.99 -8.19 13.39
C LEU A 223 -15.94 -9.29 13.22
N ARG A 224 -14.79 -8.95 12.67
CA ARG A 224 -13.70 -9.88 12.35
C ARG A 224 -12.40 -9.43 12.97
N LEU A 225 -11.54 -10.40 13.26
CA LEU A 225 -10.16 -10.15 13.67
C LEU A 225 -9.25 -10.20 12.44
N PHE A 226 -8.33 -9.24 12.35
CA PHE A 226 -7.35 -9.13 11.28
C PHE A 226 -5.94 -9.23 11.85
N ASP A 227 -5.02 -9.71 11.03
CA ASP A 227 -3.60 -9.87 11.35
C ASP A 227 -2.82 -8.56 11.26
N THR A 228 -3.31 -7.57 10.52
CA THR A 228 -2.66 -6.28 10.30
C THR A 228 -3.60 -5.11 10.58
N THR A 229 -3.03 -3.98 10.98
CA THR A 229 -3.79 -2.75 11.26
C THR A 229 -4.43 -2.23 9.97
N GLU A 230 -3.70 -2.27 8.86
CA GLU A 230 -4.12 -1.75 7.56
C GLU A 230 -5.33 -2.53 7.02
N ALA A 231 -5.30 -3.87 7.11
CA ALA A 231 -6.43 -4.70 6.70
C ALA A 231 -7.65 -4.46 7.60
N ALA A 232 -7.44 -4.31 8.92
CA ALA A 232 -8.52 -4.00 9.85
C ALA A 232 -9.15 -2.64 9.55
N GLU A 233 -8.36 -1.60 9.34
CA GLU A 233 -8.84 -0.24 9.07
C GLU A 233 -9.61 -0.16 7.75
N GLN A 234 -9.08 -0.78 6.68
CA GLN A 234 -9.75 -0.83 5.39
C GLN A 234 -11.08 -1.57 5.46
N ALA A 235 -11.08 -2.77 6.07
CA ALA A 235 -12.31 -3.51 6.29
C ALA A 235 -13.28 -2.70 7.15
N HIS A 236 -12.82 -2.20 8.29
CA HIS A 236 -13.62 -1.46 9.27
C HIS A 236 -14.28 -0.24 8.65
N ARG A 237 -13.57 0.54 7.83
CA ARG A 237 -14.15 1.67 7.09
C ARG A 237 -15.34 1.21 6.24
N GLN A 238 -15.16 0.16 5.44
CA GLN A 238 -16.22 -0.38 4.59
C GLN A 238 -17.38 -0.95 5.43
N GLY A 239 -17.09 -1.71 6.48
CA GLY A 239 -18.11 -2.27 7.37
C GLY A 239 -18.90 -1.20 8.12
N VAL A 240 -18.25 -0.14 8.59
CA VAL A 240 -18.93 1.02 9.20
C VAL A 240 -19.83 1.71 8.18
N ILE A 241 -19.35 1.96 6.96
CA ILE A 241 -20.16 2.58 5.90
C ILE A 241 -21.42 1.75 5.63
N GLU A 242 -21.31 0.44 5.49
CA GLU A 242 -22.45 -0.44 5.28
C GLU A 242 -23.41 -0.44 6.50
N LEU A 243 -22.86 -0.45 7.72
CA LEU A 243 -23.67 -0.35 8.95
C LEU A 243 -24.42 0.99 9.01
N MET A 244 -23.78 2.08 8.59
CA MET A 244 -24.41 3.40 8.50
C MET A 244 -25.50 3.43 7.42
N LYS A 245 -25.33 2.74 6.28
CA LYS A 245 -26.40 2.60 5.27
C LYS A 245 -27.66 1.96 5.86
N LEU A 246 -27.51 0.99 6.76
CA LEU A 246 -28.65 0.38 7.47
C LEU A 246 -29.36 1.36 8.43
N GLN A 247 -28.67 2.36 8.95
CA GLN A 247 -29.24 3.39 9.85
C GLN A 247 -29.76 4.63 9.08
N LEU A 248 -29.31 4.81 7.85
CA LEU A 248 -29.62 5.94 6.96
C LEU A 248 -30.42 5.50 5.73
N LYS A 249 -31.29 4.48 5.87
CA LYS A 249 -32.00 3.85 4.74
C LYS A 249 -32.75 4.85 3.86
N GLU A 250 -33.45 5.82 4.46
CA GLU A 250 -34.19 6.83 3.70
C GLU A 250 -33.27 7.77 2.93
N GLN A 251 -32.14 8.18 3.53
CA GLN A 251 -31.15 9.04 2.85
C GLN A 251 -30.46 8.29 1.71
N VAL A 252 -30.12 7.01 1.90
CA VAL A 252 -29.54 6.15 0.86
C VAL A 252 -30.56 5.88 -0.25
N LYS A 253 -31.84 5.68 0.10
CA LYS A 253 -32.92 5.54 -0.87
C LYS A 253 -33.10 6.81 -1.71
N ASP A 254 -33.03 7.99 -1.08
CA ASP A 254 -33.06 9.27 -1.80
C ASP A 254 -31.85 9.46 -2.73
N LEU A 255 -30.66 9.05 -2.29
CA LEU A 255 -29.46 9.06 -3.12
C LEU A 255 -29.65 8.17 -4.36
N ASN A 256 -30.22 6.97 -4.19
CA ASN A 256 -30.50 6.03 -5.28
C ASN A 256 -31.63 6.47 -6.20
N LYS A 257 -32.58 7.30 -5.73
CA LYS A 257 -33.62 7.91 -6.60
C LYS A 257 -33.01 8.83 -7.66
N GLY A 258 -31.82 9.36 -7.44
CA GLY A 258 -31.04 9.97 -8.50
C GLY A 258 -30.09 11.05 -8.03
N ILE A 259 -28.95 11.08 -8.71
CA ILE A 259 -28.01 12.20 -8.77
C ILE A 259 -28.48 13.12 -9.89
N GLN A 260 -28.48 14.44 -9.67
CA GLN A 260 -28.94 15.38 -10.68
C GLN A 260 -28.08 15.26 -11.95
N GLY A 261 -28.72 15.16 -13.11
CA GLY A 261 -28.04 15.00 -14.41
C GLY A 261 -27.42 13.62 -14.65
N PHE A 262 -27.70 12.63 -13.79
CA PHE A 262 -27.20 11.26 -13.95
C PHE A 262 -27.54 10.67 -15.31
N THR A 263 -28.79 10.77 -15.78
CA THR A 263 -29.22 10.20 -17.06
C THR A 263 -28.39 10.75 -18.22
N GLN A 264 -28.15 12.06 -18.26
CA GLN A 264 -27.31 12.68 -19.28
C GLN A 264 -25.86 12.22 -19.17
N ALA A 265 -25.30 12.20 -17.96
CA ALA A 265 -23.93 11.74 -17.75
C ALA A 265 -23.73 10.27 -18.17
N ALA A 266 -24.67 9.38 -17.83
CA ALA A 266 -24.64 7.98 -18.21
C ALA A 266 -24.73 7.77 -19.74
N MET A 267 -25.50 8.60 -20.45
CA MET A 267 -25.53 8.59 -21.92
C MET A 267 -24.18 8.98 -22.53
N LEU A 268 -23.50 9.98 -21.95
CA LEU A 268 -22.18 10.42 -22.42
C LEU A 268 -21.09 9.40 -22.08
N LEU A 269 -21.18 8.76 -20.91
CA LEU A 269 -20.25 7.74 -20.41
C LEU A 269 -20.71 6.31 -20.73
N LYS A 270 -21.30 6.08 -21.92
CA LYS A 270 -21.93 4.82 -22.32
C LYS A 270 -21.03 3.57 -22.31
N HIS A 271 -19.71 3.75 -22.20
CA HIS A 271 -18.77 2.63 -22.03
C HIS A 271 -18.82 2.01 -20.63
N ILE A 272 -19.44 2.70 -19.67
CA ILE A 272 -19.76 2.18 -18.34
C ILE A 272 -21.25 1.86 -18.30
N ASN A 273 -21.61 0.66 -17.83
CA ASN A 273 -23.00 0.31 -17.60
C ASN A 273 -23.63 1.28 -16.58
N ALA A 274 -24.86 1.73 -16.85
CA ALA A 274 -25.52 2.75 -16.03
C ALA A 274 -25.74 2.29 -14.57
N ASP A 275 -26.09 1.03 -14.34
CA ASP A 275 -26.29 0.52 -12.98
C ASP A 275 -24.95 0.43 -12.23
N THR A 276 -23.90 -0.05 -12.89
CA THR A 276 -22.53 -0.03 -12.34
C THR A 276 -22.06 1.38 -12.01
N LEU A 277 -22.32 2.36 -12.88
CA LEU A 277 -21.98 3.76 -12.63
C LEU A 277 -22.76 4.32 -11.44
N ARG A 278 -24.06 4.00 -11.34
CA ARG A 278 -24.89 4.44 -10.22
C ARG A 278 -24.38 3.89 -8.89
N ASP A 279 -24.08 2.60 -8.83
CA ASP A 279 -23.58 1.94 -7.63
C ASP A 279 -22.24 2.52 -7.19
N ASP A 280 -21.33 2.75 -8.13
CA ASP A 280 -20.01 3.36 -7.88
C ASP A 280 -20.15 4.80 -7.35
N LEU A 281 -21.01 5.63 -7.95
CA LEU A 281 -21.28 6.98 -7.47
C LEU A 281 -21.94 6.98 -6.08
N THR A 282 -22.89 6.07 -5.84
CA THR A 282 -23.51 5.91 -4.53
C THR A 282 -22.47 5.54 -3.46
N GLN A 283 -21.56 4.62 -3.77
CA GLN A 283 -20.47 4.25 -2.86
C GLN A 283 -19.53 5.43 -2.59
N ALA A 284 -19.14 6.18 -3.62
CA ALA A 284 -18.28 7.36 -3.46
C ALA A 284 -18.94 8.46 -2.61
N VAL A 285 -20.24 8.73 -2.81
CA VAL A 285 -20.99 9.67 -1.97
C VAL A 285 -21.08 9.16 -0.53
N CYS A 286 -21.38 7.88 -0.32
CA CYS A 286 -21.44 7.29 1.01
C CYS A 286 -20.09 7.40 1.72
N ASP A 287 -18.98 6.99 1.12
CA ASP A 287 -17.65 7.08 1.75
C ASP A 287 -17.33 8.52 2.17
N ARG A 288 -17.53 9.48 1.25
CA ARG A 288 -17.22 10.89 1.52
C ARG A 288 -18.14 11.52 2.56
N ALA A 289 -19.45 11.28 2.45
CA ALA A 289 -20.42 11.89 3.35
C ALA A 289 -20.40 11.24 4.74
N PHE A 290 -20.24 9.91 4.78
CA PHE A 290 -20.37 9.15 6.01
C PHE A 290 -19.11 9.21 6.86
N ILE A 291 -17.92 9.11 6.25
CA ILE A 291 -16.64 9.11 6.96
C ILE A 291 -15.83 10.35 6.56
N GLY A 292 -15.51 10.48 5.27
CA GLY A 292 -14.60 11.52 4.79
C GLY A 292 -13.21 11.37 5.42
N GLU A 293 -12.76 12.42 6.11
CA GLU A 293 -11.47 12.44 6.84
C GLU A 293 -11.66 12.25 8.35
N ASP A 294 -12.86 11.94 8.82
CA ASP A 294 -13.10 11.71 10.24
C ASP A 294 -12.49 10.36 10.68
N GLU A 295 -12.10 10.28 11.95
CA GLU A 295 -11.72 9.02 12.59
C GLU A 295 -12.86 8.00 12.55
N LEU A 296 -12.52 6.73 12.33
CA LEU A 296 -13.49 5.65 12.30
C LEU A 296 -14.11 5.42 13.69
N PRO A 297 -15.45 5.37 13.81
CA PRO A 297 -16.11 5.06 15.06
C PRO A 297 -15.65 3.70 15.61
N ARG A 298 -15.16 3.66 16.86
CA ARG A 298 -14.85 2.41 17.58
C ARG A 298 -15.77 2.15 18.79
N ASN A 299 -16.79 2.97 18.99
CA ASN A 299 -17.82 2.76 20.03
C ASN A 299 -19.17 3.38 19.61
N GLU A 300 -20.22 3.05 20.37
CA GLU A 300 -21.60 3.44 20.05
C GLU A 300 -21.80 4.96 20.03
N LYS A 301 -21.15 5.70 20.94
CA LYS A 301 -21.25 7.16 21.02
C LYS A 301 -20.66 7.79 19.76
N ALA A 302 -19.44 7.42 19.40
CA ALA A 302 -18.78 7.91 18.20
C ALA A 302 -19.57 7.56 16.94
N PHE A 303 -20.16 6.35 16.88
CA PHE A 303 -20.99 5.93 15.75
C PHE A 303 -22.25 6.80 15.61
N LYS A 304 -22.96 7.08 16.72
CA LYS A 304 -24.13 7.97 16.72
C LYS A 304 -23.77 9.41 16.32
N GLU A 305 -22.63 9.92 16.76
CA GLU A 305 -22.11 11.23 16.34
C GLU A 305 -21.81 11.25 14.84
N GLN A 306 -21.20 10.18 14.32
CA GLN A 306 -20.89 10.05 12.91
C GLN A 306 -22.15 10.01 12.04
N ILE A 307 -23.20 9.32 12.48
CA ILE A 307 -24.52 9.33 11.81
C ILE A 307 -25.08 10.76 11.72
N LYS A 308 -24.95 11.58 12.77
CA LYS A 308 -25.41 12.99 12.75
C LYS A 308 -24.61 13.81 11.74
N ARG A 309 -23.27 13.69 11.74
CA ARG A 309 -22.39 14.37 10.78
C ARG A 309 -22.71 13.96 9.34
N ALA A 310 -22.89 12.66 9.11
CA ALA A 310 -23.24 12.11 7.81
C ALA A 310 -24.53 12.70 7.24
N ARG A 311 -25.59 12.79 8.06
CA ARG A 311 -26.87 13.42 7.66
C ARG A 311 -26.69 14.88 7.25
N SER A 312 -25.84 15.61 7.96
CA SER A 312 -25.57 17.02 7.64
C SER A 312 -24.72 17.18 6.38
N ARG A 313 -23.78 16.27 6.10
CA ARG A 313 -22.86 16.35 4.95
C ARG A 313 -23.48 15.86 3.65
N LEU A 314 -24.37 14.87 3.71
CA LEU A 314 -24.87 14.15 2.54
C LEU A 314 -25.45 15.06 1.43
N PRO A 315 -26.27 16.10 1.73
CA PRO A 315 -26.79 16.98 0.69
C PRO A 315 -25.69 17.69 -0.10
N ALA A 316 -24.73 18.30 0.60
CA ALA A 316 -23.62 19.04 -0.02
C ALA A 316 -22.69 18.12 -0.83
N VAL A 317 -22.42 16.92 -0.33
CA VAL A 317 -21.61 15.91 -1.05
C VAL A 317 -22.33 15.43 -2.32
N LYS A 318 -23.64 15.15 -2.24
CA LYS A 318 -24.48 14.77 -3.39
C LYS A 318 -24.49 15.86 -4.47
N GLU A 319 -24.63 17.12 -4.07
CA GLU A 319 -24.62 18.27 -4.98
C GLU A 319 -23.25 18.44 -5.66
N ALA A 320 -22.17 18.42 -4.88
CA ALA A 320 -20.81 18.56 -5.41
C ALA A 320 -20.47 17.46 -6.41
N LEU A 321 -20.77 16.19 -6.08
CA LEU A 321 -20.55 15.06 -6.97
C LEU A 321 -21.42 15.15 -8.23
N SER A 322 -22.67 15.60 -8.12
CA SER A 322 -23.54 15.82 -9.29
C SER A 322 -22.89 16.81 -10.28
N ARG A 323 -22.36 17.93 -9.77
CA ARG A 323 -21.65 18.92 -10.59
C ARG A 323 -20.40 18.34 -11.23
N TYR A 324 -19.53 17.68 -10.46
CA TYR A 324 -18.31 17.09 -11.01
C TYR A 324 -18.58 16.02 -12.06
N LEU A 325 -19.61 15.18 -11.84
CA LEU A 325 -20.02 14.16 -12.80
C LEU A 325 -20.45 14.79 -14.13
N GLN A 326 -21.29 15.83 -14.08
CA GLN A 326 -21.76 16.51 -15.29
C GLN A 326 -20.61 17.19 -16.05
N GLU A 327 -19.73 17.92 -15.35
CA GLU A 327 -18.56 18.56 -15.96
C GLU A 327 -17.61 17.53 -16.58
N THR A 328 -17.38 16.41 -15.89
CA THR A 328 -16.52 15.32 -16.36
C THR A 328 -17.13 14.64 -17.59
N ALA A 329 -18.43 14.31 -17.55
CA ALA A 329 -19.11 13.67 -18.67
C ALA A 329 -19.16 14.56 -19.91
N ALA A 330 -19.38 15.87 -19.73
CA ALA A 330 -19.33 16.85 -20.83
C ALA A 330 -17.92 16.94 -21.45
N ALA A 331 -16.88 17.06 -20.62
CA ALA A 331 -15.50 17.11 -21.10
C ALA A 331 -15.08 15.80 -21.79
N TYR A 332 -15.54 14.66 -21.29
CA TYR A 332 -15.33 13.35 -21.93
C TYR A 332 -15.98 13.30 -23.32
N ALA A 333 -17.23 13.75 -23.44
CA ALA A 333 -17.95 13.74 -24.71
C ALA A 333 -17.28 14.63 -25.77
N GLU A 334 -16.82 15.81 -25.37
CA GLU A 334 -16.06 16.71 -26.25
C GLU A 334 -14.77 16.06 -26.75
N LEU A 335 -13.97 15.50 -25.82
CA LEU A 335 -12.74 14.78 -26.15
C LEU A 335 -13.02 13.61 -27.11
N ASN A 336 -14.00 12.78 -26.78
CA ASN A 336 -14.34 11.59 -27.55
C ASN A 336 -14.82 11.95 -28.97
N GLY A 337 -15.51 13.08 -29.14
CA GLY A 337 -15.90 13.62 -30.46
C GLY A 337 -14.71 14.00 -31.35
N LYS A 338 -13.56 14.36 -30.76
CA LYS A 338 -12.35 14.79 -31.47
C LYS A 338 -11.35 13.65 -31.75
N LEU A 339 -11.55 12.46 -31.16
CA LEU A 339 -10.63 11.33 -31.35
C LEU A 339 -10.60 10.86 -32.81
N GLY A 340 -11.73 10.51 -33.42
CA GLY A 340 -11.82 10.17 -34.85
C GLY A 340 -10.59 9.43 -35.42
N LYS A 341 -9.99 9.97 -36.49
CA LYS A 341 -8.74 9.50 -37.11
C LYS A 341 -7.49 10.27 -36.62
N HIS A 342 -7.58 10.94 -35.47
CA HIS A 342 -6.45 11.70 -34.94
C HIS A 342 -5.27 10.77 -34.61
N PRO A 343 -4.00 11.17 -34.87
CA PRO A 343 -2.83 10.33 -34.57
C PRO A 343 -2.72 9.89 -33.10
N LEU A 344 -3.15 10.75 -32.17
CA LEU A 344 -3.13 10.46 -30.73
C LEU A 344 -4.31 9.60 -30.22
N THR A 345 -5.21 9.12 -31.08
CA THR A 345 -6.44 8.44 -30.64
C THR A 345 -6.19 7.22 -29.77
N HIS A 346 -5.24 6.38 -30.13
CA HIS A 346 -4.93 5.18 -29.36
C HIS A 346 -4.46 5.53 -27.95
N LEU A 347 -3.52 6.47 -27.84
CA LEU A 347 -3.00 6.96 -26.57
C LEU A 347 -4.11 7.55 -25.70
N MET A 348 -4.95 8.43 -26.24
CA MET A 348 -6.03 9.04 -25.46
C MET A 348 -7.06 8.01 -24.97
N ARG A 349 -7.37 6.98 -25.77
CA ARG A 349 -8.26 5.89 -25.32
C ARG A 349 -7.65 5.11 -24.15
N GLN A 350 -6.36 4.82 -24.19
CA GLN A 350 -5.65 4.17 -23.08
C GLN A 350 -5.70 5.02 -21.79
N ARG A 351 -5.45 6.32 -21.91
CA ARG A 351 -5.55 7.27 -20.77
C ARG A 351 -6.97 7.34 -20.22
N LEU A 352 -7.97 7.37 -21.09
CA LEU A 352 -9.39 7.36 -20.70
C LEU A 352 -9.79 6.07 -19.97
N GLN A 353 -9.28 4.91 -20.40
CA GLN A 353 -9.50 3.65 -19.67
C GLN A 353 -8.86 3.64 -18.29
N THR A 354 -7.82 4.43 -18.06
CA THR A 354 -7.21 4.58 -16.73
C THR A 354 -8.03 5.53 -15.85
N LEU A 355 -8.43 6.69 -16.39
CA LEU A 355 -9.12 7.74 -15.64
C LEU A 355 -10.62 7.47 -15.40
N LEU A 356 -11.32 6.90 -16.38
CA LEU A 356 -12.78 6.75 -16.40
C LEU A 356 -13.21 5.31 -16.72
N ALA A 357 -12.50 4.30 -16.20
CA ALA A 357 -12.99 2.92 -16.17
C ALA A 357 -14.15 2.75 -15.17
N ALA A 358 -14.89 1.64 -15.27
CA ALA A 358 -15.84 1.25 -14.23
C ALA A 358 -15.17 1.25 -12.83
N GLY A 359 -15.83 1.80 -11.82
CA GLY A 359 -15.27 1.98 -10.48
C GLY A 359 -14.42 3.25 -10.30
N PHE A 360 -14.37 4.16 -11.29
CA PHE A 360 -13.54 5.37 -11.16
C PHE A 360 -14.01 6.28 -10.01
N ALA A 361 -15.30 6.29 -9.68
CA ALA A 361 -15.83 7.21 -8.69
C ALA A 361 -15.28 6.88 -7.29
N THR A 362 -15.30 5.60 -6.91
CA THR A 362 -14.75 5.12 -5.64
C THR A 362 -13.23 5.16 -5.59
N ARG A 363 -12.54 4.87 -6.70
CA ARG A 363 -11.07 4.91 -6.75
C ARG A 363 -10.49 6.33 -6.74
N THR A 364 -11.26 7.34 -7.15
CA THR A 364 -10.78 8.72 -7.22
C THR A 364 -10.85 9.39 -5.84
N PRO A 365 -9.73 9.77 -5.22
CA PRO A 365 -9.75 10.50 -3.96
C PRO A 365 -10.60 11.77 -4.08
N TRP A 366 -11.38 12.11 -3.05
CA TRP A 366 -12.32 13.22 -3.13
C TRP A 366 -11.69 14.54 -3.60
N ALA A 367 -10.47 14.84 -3.15
CA ALA A 367 -9.72 16.03 -3.53
C ALA A 367 -9.38 16.11 -5.04
N GLN A 368 -9.40 14.97 -5.75
CA GLN A 368 -9.07 14.88 -7.17
C GLN A 368 -10.30 14.95 -8.10
N TRP A 369 -11.52 14.84 -7.57
CA TRP A 369 -12.74 14.97 -8.37
C TRP A 369 -12.83 16.27 -9.20
N PRO A 370 -12.48 17.47 -8.66
CA PRO A 370 -12.48 18.69 -9.45
C PRO A 370 -11.45 18.68 -10.59
N ARG A 371 -10.45 17.79 -10.54
CA ARG A 371 -9.37 17.69 -11.54
C ARG A 371 -9.75 16.80 -12.73
N LEU A 372 -10.68 15.87 -12.58
CA LEU A 372 -11.16 15.01 -13.68
C LEU A 372 -11.54 15.81 -14.95
N PRO A 373 -12.43 16.83 -14.89
CA PRO A 373 -12.75 17.61 -16.08
C PRO A 373 -11.56 18.42 -16.61
N ILE A 374 -10.63 18.84 -15.74
CA ILE A 374 -9.43 19.58 -16.14
C ILE A 374 -8.51 18.69 -16.98
N TYR A 375 -8.28 17.44 -16.55
CA TYR A 375 -7.45 16.50 -17.30
C TYR A 375 -8.04 16.18 -18.68
N LEU A 376 -9.36 16.00 -18.77
CA LEU A 376 -10.05 15.77 -20.04
C LEU A 376 -9.96 16.98 -20.97
N LYS A 377 -10.16 18.20 -20.45
CA LYS A 377 -9.99 19.44 -21.22
C LYS A 377 -8.55 19.63 -21.69
N ALA A 378 -7.56 19.27 -20.88
CA ALA A 378 -6.15 19.32 -21.26
C ALA A 378 -5.84 18.33 -22.39
N MET A 379 -6.42 17.12 -22.37
CA MET A 379 -6.32 16.17 -23.48
C MET A 379 -6.95 16.72 -24.76
N THR A 380 -8.13 17.35 -24.66
CA THR A 380 -8.76 18.02 -25.81
C THR A 380 -7.89 19.11 -26.40
N LEU A 381 -7.33 19.99 -25.55
CA LEU A 381 -6.43 21.06 -25.97
C LEU A 381 -5.15 20.52 -26.64
N ARG A 382 -4.65 19.37 -26.15
CA ARG A 382 -3.51 18.68 -26.75
C ARG A 382 -3.84 18.19 -28.17
N LEU A 383 -5.03 17.62 -28.40
CA LEU A 383 -5.47 17.23 -29.74
C LEU A 383 -5.53 18.44 -30.69
N GLU A 384 -6.07 19.56 -30.23
CA GLU A 384 -6.18 20.79 -31.05
C GLU A 384 -4.82 21.37 -31.43
N LYS A 385 -3.86 21.34 -30.50
CA LYS A 385 -2.52 21.90 -30.73
C LYS A 385 -1.57 20.94 -31.45
N TYR A 386 -1.90 19.65 -31.53
CA TYR A 386 -1.01 18.61 -32.07
C TYR A 386 -0.50 18.93 -33.48
N SER A 387 -1.39 19.35 -34.39
CA SER A 387 -1.05 19.64 -35.80
C SER A 387 -0.04 20.77 -35.96
N SER A 388 0.04 21.70 -35.01
CA SER A 388 0.97 22.83 -35.07
C SER A 388 2.42 22.45 -34.81
N ASN A 389 2.67 21.42 -33.98
CA ASN A 389 4.03 20.95 -33.67
C ASN A 389 4.04 19.52 -33.08
N PRO A 390 3.96 18.48 -33.92
CA PRO A 390 3.99 17.09 -33.47
C PRO A 390 5.28 16.68 -32.75
N ALA A 391 6.43 17.23 -33.15
CA ALA A 391 7.72 16.92 -32.54
C ALA A 391 7.78 17.39 -31.07
N ARG A 392 7.22 18.58 -30.78
CA ARG A 392 7.12 19.09 -29.41
C ARG A 392 6.16 18.27 -28.56
N ASP A 393 5.06 17.77 -29.12
CA ASP A 393 4.15 16.86 -28.42
C ASP A 393 4.87 15.56 -28.03
N ALA A 394 5.59 14.94 -28.98
CA ALA A 394 6.34 13.72 -28.73
C ALA A 394 7.41 13.89 -27.64
N ALA A 395 8.13 15.02 -27.64
CA ALA A 395 9.10 15.32 -26.57
C ALA A 395 8.45 15.41 -25.19
N ARG A 396 7.25 16.01 -25.09
CA ARG A 396 6.51 16.12 -23.81
C ARG A 396 5.85 14.81 -23.39
N GLU A 397 5.47 13.96 -24.35
CA GLU A 397 5.00 12.61 -24.05
C GLU A 397 6.11 11.75 -23.43
N ALA A 398 7.38 11.96 -23.82
CA ALA A 398 8.51 11.25 -23.22
C ALA A 398 8.63 11.57 -21.72
N ASP A 399 8.54 12.85 -21.34
CA ASP A 399 8.52 13.29 -19.94
C ASP A 399 7.39 12.60 -19.14
N ILE A 400 6.19 12.46 -19.73
CA ILE A 400 5.05 11.81 -19.09
C ILE A 400 5.27 10.30 -18.94
N ARG A 401 5.82 9.64 -19.96
CA ARG A 401 6.06 8.19 -19.94
C ARG A 401 7.05 7.79 -18.86
N GLU A 402 8.08 8.59 -18.63
CA GLU A 402 9.04 8.37 -17.54
C GLU A 402 8.33 8.36 -16.18
N LEU A 403 7.49 9.36 -15.92
CA LEU A 403 6.70 9.42 -14.68
C LEU A 403 5.72 8.24 -14.54
N GLU A 404 5.12 7.80 -15.64
CA GLU A 404 4.20 6.66 -15.63
C GLU A 404 4.90 5.34 -15.38
N GLN A 405 6.10 5.16 -15.93
CA GLN A 405 6.90 3.99 -15.66
C GLN A 405 7.28 3.93 -14.17
N MET A 406 7.76 5.04 -13.60
CA MET A 406 8.04 5.13 -12.17
C MET A 406 6.81 4.82 -11.31
N TRP A 407 5.62 5.29 -11.74
CA TRP A 407 4.37 5.01 -11.04
C TRP A 407 3.96 3.53 -11.14
N GLN A 408 4.11 2.91 -12.33
CA GLN A 408 3.80 1.49 -12.53
C GLN A 408 4.73 0.59 -11.70
N GLU A 409 6.03 0.90 -11.68
CA GLU A 409 7.01 0.19 -10.86
C GLU A 409 6.67 0.26 -9.36
N LYS A 410 6.15 1.40 -8.89
CA LYS A 410 5.66 1.56 -7.51
C LYS A 410 4.33 0.89 -7.22
N GLN A 411 3.54 0.53 -8.24
CA GLN A 411 2.29 -0.23 -8.05
C GLN A 411 2.50 -1.74 -8.06
N THR A 412 3.56 -2.22 -8.72
CA THR A 412 3.87 -3.64 -8.82
C THR A 412 4.89 -4.13 -7.79
N ALA A 413 5.71 -3.22 -7.24
CA ALA A 413 6.54 -3.45 -6.06
C ALA A 413 5.71 -3.36 -4.77
#